data_AF-A0A7S0P7D4-F1
#
_entry.id   AF-A0A7S0P7D4-F1
#
_cell.length_a   1.000
_cell.length_b   1.000
_cell.length_c   1.000
_cell.angle_alpha   90.00
_cell.angle_beta   90.00
_cell.angle_gamma   90.00
#
_symmetry.space_group_name_H-M   'P 1'
#
loop_
_entity.id
_entity.type
_entity.pdbx_description
1 polymer ?
#
loop_
_entity_poly.entity_id
_entity_poly.type
_entity_poly.pdbx_seq_one_letter_code
_entity_poly.pdbx_strand_id
1 'polypeptide(L)'
;AGAAAAWAAAMRALPCAVLWVIRHDGHETALPALRAELAARGVGSWRIVDTGRVAWIDHVRTKSAADMVLDTRSKNGHTSVADALWAGVPVLTLAGPGM
;
A
#
# COMPACT_ATOMS: atom_id res chain seq x y z
N ALA A 1 -6.44 1.93 -16.01
CA ALA A 1 -5.84 0.76 -15.36
C ALA A 1 -6.16 0.78 -13.86
N GLY A 2 -6.45 -0.37 -13.24
CA GLY A 2 -6.74 -0.46 -11.80
C GLY A 2 -5.48 -0.39 -10.92
N ALA A 3 -5.66 -0.31 -9.60
CA ALA A 3 -4.56 -0.16 -8.63
C ALA A 3 -3.50 -1.27 -8.74
N ALA A 4 -3.91 -2.54 -8.82
CA ALA A 4 -2.99 -3.67 -8.96
C ALA A 4 -2.12 -3.60 -10.23
N ALA A 5 -2.65 -3.06 -11.33
CA ALA A 5 -1.89 -2.88 -12.56
C ALA A 5 -0.78 -1.83 -12.41
N ALA A 6 -1.10 -0.70 -11.75
CA ALA A 6 -0.13 0.35 -11.48
C ALA A 6 0.95 -0.13 -10.48
N TRP A 7 0.54 -0.81 -9.41
CA TRP A 7 1.48 -1.39 -8.45
C TRP A 7 2.41 -2.41 -9.10
N ALA A 8 1.89 -3.30 -9.94
CA ALA A 8 2.73 -4.26 -10.65
C ALA A 8 3.75 -3.59 -11.57
N ALA A 9 3.36 -2.50 -12.25
CA ALA A 9 4.29 -1.73 -13.09
C ALA A 9 5.41 -1.09 -12.26
N ALA A 10 5.07 -0.44 -11.14
CA ALA A 10 6.04 0.15 -10.23
C ALA A 10 7.00 -0.90 -9.65
N MET A 11 6.46 -2.04 -9.20
CA MET A 11 7.25 -3.12 -8.61
C MET A 11 8.22 -3.76 -9.62
N ARG A 12 7.84 -3.87 -10.91
CA ARG A 12 8.77 -4.33 -11.96
C ARG A 12 9.88 -3.32 -12.24
N ALA A 13 9.59 -2.01 -12.15
CA ALA A 13 10.58 -0.96 -12.33
C ALA A 13 11.55 -0.83 -11.15
N LEU A 14 11.13 -1.24 -9.95
CA LEU A 14 11.89 -1.13 -8.71
C LEU A 14 12.22 -2.52 -8.15
N PRO A 15 13.25 -3.24 -8.62
CA PRO A 15 13.47 -4.66 -8.29
C PRO A 15 13.67 -4.95 -6.80
N CYS A 16 14.16 -3.97 -6.03
CA CYS A 16 14.41 -4.09 -4.60
C CYS A 16 13.23 -3.68 -3.70
N ALA A 17 12.16 -3.12 -4.26
CA ALA A 17 11.02 -2.65 -3.47
C ALA A 17 10.17 -3.82 -2.94
N VAL A 18 9.48 -3.60 -1.83
CA VAL A 18 8.39 -4.46 -1.35
C VAL A 18 7.09 -3.66 -1.36
N LEU A 19 5.97 -4.34 -1.64
CA LEU A 19 4.65 -3.80 -1.40
C LEU A 19 4.23 -4.23 0.00
N TRP A 20 4.14 -3.27 0.92
CA TRP A 20 3.70 -3.51 2.28
C TRP A 20 2.22 -3.14 2.45
N VAL A 21 1.43 -4.06 2.97
CA VAL A 21 0.00 -3.85 3.27
C VAL A 21 -0.31 -4.08 4.75
N ILE A 22 -1.20 -3.27 5.32
CA ILE A 22 -1.70 -3.48 6.68
C ILE A 22 -2.93 -4.36 6.60
N ARG A 23 -2.98 -5.43 7.41
CA ARG A 23 -4.14 -6.34 7.47
C ARG A 23 -5.38 -5.57 7.94
N HIS A 24 -6.48 -5.74 7.23
CA HIS A 24 -7.82 -5.27 7.61
C HIS A 24 -8.81 -6.44 7.60
N ASP A 25 -10.06 -6.17 7.95
CA ASP A 25 -11.10 -7.18 7.92
C ASP A 25 -11.25 -7.72 6.47
N GLY A 26 -11.29 -9.04 6.33
CA GLY A 26 -11.24 -9.71 5.02
C GLY A 26 -9.83 -10.00 4.47
N HIS A 27 -8.75 -9.75 5.22
CA HIS A 27 -7.39 -10.00 4.72
C HIS A 27 -7.13 -11.46 4.30
N GLU A 28 -7.80 -12.43 4.94
CA GLU A 28 -7.65 -13.87 4.63
C GLU A 28 -8.00 -14.21 3.18
N THR A 29 -8.93 -13.46 2.58
CA THR A 29 -9.28 -13.61 1.16
C THR A 29 -8.57 -12.57 0.28
N ALA A 30 -8.44 -11.33 0.77
CA ALA A 30 -7.87 -10.24 0.00
C ALA A 30 -6.36 -10.39 -0.26
N LEU A 31 -5.57 -10.83 0.74
CA LEU A 31 -4.12 -10.94 0.58
C LEU A 31 -3.72 -12.06 -0.41
N PRO A 32 -4.29 -13.28 -0.36
CA PRO A 32 -4.05 -14.28 -1.40
C PRO A 32 -4.47 -13.81 -2.79
N ALA A 33 -5.63 -13.14 -2.92
CA ALA A 33 -6.08 -12.60 -4.19
C ALA A 33 -5.11 -11.53 -4.76
N LEU A 34 -4.64 -10.61 -3.92
CA LEU A 34 -3.64 -9.62 -4.30
C LEU A 34 -2.32 -10.27 -4.74
N ARG A 35 -1.87 -11.29 -3.99
CA ARG A 35 -0.66 -12.06 -4.34
C ARG A 35 -0.81 -12.75 -5.70
N ALA A 36 -1.94 -13.40 -5.95
CA ALA A 36 -2.21 -14.06 -7.24
C ALA A 36 -2.25 -13.04 -8.40
N GLU A 37 -2.93 -11.91 -8.20
CA GLU A 37 -3.07 -10.85 -9.21
C GLU A 37 -1.72 -10.22 -9.57
N LEU A 38 -0.86 -9.95 -8.58
CA LEU A 38 0.47 -9.40 -8.80
C LEU A 38 1.44 -10.44 -9.38
N ALA A 39 1.32 -11.71 -8.97
CA ALA A 39 2.09 -12.82 -9.54
C ALA A 39 1.78 -13.02 -11.03
N ALA A 40 0.51 -12.98 -11.42
CA ALA A 40 0.08 -13.02 -12.83
C ALA A 40 0.66 -11.87 -13.67
N ARG A 41 1.15 -10.81 -13.02
CA ARG A 41 1.79 -9.63 -13.63
C ARG A 41 3.32 -9.61 -13.45
N GLY A 42 3.92 -10.73 -13.06
CA GLY A 42 5.37 -10.89 -12.94
C GLY A 42 5.99 -10.30 -11.66
N VAL A 43 5.21 -10.09 -10.59
CA VAL A 43 5.73 -9.68 -9.28
C VAL A 43 5.69 -10.87 -8.33
N GLY A 44 6.86 -11.30 -7.86
CA GLY A 44 6.96 -12.43 -6.93
C GLY A 44 6.20 -12.18 -5.62
N SER A 45 5.49 -13.18 -5.12
CA SER A 45 4.67 -13.08 -3.89
C SER A 45 5.49 -12.72 -2.65
N TRP A 46 6.78 -13.10 -2.62
CA TRP A 46 7.73 -12.74 -1.57
C TRP A 46 7.96 -11.23 -1.42
N ARG A 47 7.60 -10.43 -2.46
CA ARG A 47 7.66 -8.96 -2.42
C ARG A 47 6.40 -8.31 -1.85
N ILE A 48 5.42 -9.10 -1.41
CA ILE A 48 4.16 -8.62 -0.83
C ILE A 48 4.16 -9.01 0.65
N VAL A 49 4.55 -8.05 1.47
CA VAL A 49 4.68 -8.20 2.93
C VAL A 49 3.48 -7.57 3.62
N ASP A 50 3.13 -8.10 4.78
CA ASP A 50 1.95 -7.65 5.50
C ASP A 50 2.21 -7.62 7.01
N THR A 51 1.54 -6.69 7.69
CA THR A 51 1.60 -6.56 9.15
C THR A 51 0.20 -6.49 9.73
N GLY A 52 0.06 -6.91 11.00
CA GLY A 52 -1.19 -6.74 11.74
C GLY A 52 -1.56 -5.27 11.93
N ARG A 53 -2.83 -5.03 12.30
CA ARG A 53 -3.25 -3.73 12.81
C ARG A 53 -2.52 -3.45 14.12
N VAL A 54 -2.10 -2.21 14.31
CA VAL A 54 -1.55 -1.72 15.58
C VAL A 54 -2.53 -0.73 16.20
N ALA A 55 -2.33 -0.43 17.49
CA ALA A 55 -3.10 0.59 18.18
C ALA A 55 -2.92 1.96 17.50
N TRP A 56 -3.94 2.82 17.56
CA TRP A 56 -3.93 4.10 16.83
C TRP A 56 -2.72 4.98 17.19
N ILE A 57 -2.29 4.93 18.45
CA ILE A 57 -1.13 5.66 18.97
C ILE A 57 0.18 5.27 18.26
N ASP A 58 0.24 4.06 17.70
CA ASP A 58 1.41 3.54 16.99
C ASP A 58 1.31 3.73 15.46
N HIS A 59 0.24 4.32 14.92
CA HIS A 59 0.04 4.45 13.46
C HIS A 59 1.13 5.30 12.81
N VAL A 60 1.49 6.44 13.41
CA VAL A 60 2.58 7.31 12.92
C VAL A 60 3.90 6.54 12.93
N ARG A 61 4.25 5.93 14.06
CA ARG A 61 5.50 5.16 14.23
C ARG A 61 5.58 3.98 13.27
N THR A 62 4.46 3.32 13.01
CA THR A 62 4.41 2.20 12.07
C THR A 62 4.71 2.71 10.66
N LYS A 63 4.09 3.81 10.24
CA LYS A 63 4.30 4.36 8.89
C LYS A 63 5.70 4.89 8.68
N SER A 64 6.42 5.34 9.71
CA SER A 64 7.81 5.79 9.57
C SER A 64 8.78 4.70 9.10
N ALA A 65 8.37 3.42 9.08
CA ALA A 65 9.14 2.33 8.50
C ALA A 65 9.00 2.22 6.96
N ALA A 66 8.08 2.97 6.35
CA ALA A 66 7.88 2.96 4.90
C ALA A 66 8.70 4.05 4.22
N ASP A 67 9.26 3.75 3.04
CA ASP A 67 9.94 4.76 2.21
C ASP A 67 8.94 5.73 1.54
N MET A 68 7.74 5.23 1.24
CA MET A 68 6.65 5.98 0.60
C MET A 68 5.31 5.27 0.82
N VAL A 69 4.23 6.06 0.91
CA VAL A 69 2.85 5.55 0.91
C VAL A 69 2.19 5.77 -0.45
N LEU A 70 1.56 4.72 -0.97
CA LEU A 70 0.72 4.79 -2.18
C LEU A 70 -0.74 4.92 -1.78
N ASP A 71 -1.36 6.02 -2.17
CA ASP A 71 -2.78 6.28 -1.90
C ASP A 71 -3.69 5.59 -2.93
N THR A 72 -4.94 5.33 -2.55
CA THR A 72 -5.91 4.61 -3.39
C THR A 72 -6.83 5.56 -4.16
N ARG A 73 -6.87 5.39 -5.50
CA ARG A 73 -7.66 6.24 -6.40
C ARG A 73 -9.18 6.23 -6.13
N SER A 74 -9.75 5.10 -5.72
CA SER A 74 -11.21 4.97 -5.53
C SER A 74 -11.72 5.68 -4.28
N LYS A 75 -10.86 5.82 -3.28
CA LYS A 75 -11.10 6.53 -2.03
C LYS A 75 -9.75 6.87 -1.44
N ASN A 76 -9.34 8.12 -1.57
CA ASN A 76 -8.10 8.58 -1.00
C ASN A 76 -8.12 8.44 0.53
N GLY A 77 -6.95 8.24 1.12
CA GLY A 77 -6.79 8.19 2.56
C GLY A 77 -6.98 9.57 3.18
N HIS A 78 -7.67 9.61 4.32
CA HIS A 78 -7.78 10.83 5.13
C HIS A 78 -6.80 10.75 6.32
N THR A 79 -7.19 10.02 7.36
CA THR A 79 -6.34 9.79 8.54
C THR A 79 -5.09 9.00 8.18
N SER A 80 -5.20 8.02 7.28
CA SER A 80 -4.06 7.22 6.86
C SER A 80 -2.97 8.04 6.15
N VAL A 81 -3.35 9.06 5.39
CA VAL A 81 -2.42 10.00 4.75
C VAL A 81 -1.84 10.97 5.79
N ALA A 82 -2.67 11.48 6.70
CA ALA A 82 -2.22 12.35 7.78
C ALA A 82 -1.12 11.69 8.64
N ASP A 83 -1.29 10.44 9.11
CA ASP A 83 -0.22 9.84 9.92
C ASP A 83 1.03 9.53 9.09
N ALA A 84 0.93 9.32 7.77
CA ALA A 84 2.11 9.14 6.91
C ALA A 84 2.91 10.44 6.82
N LEU A 85 2.22 11.56 6.58
CA LEU A 85 2.84 12.88 6.52
C LEU A 85 3.43 13.28 7.89
N TRP A 86 2.74 13.01 9.00
CA TRP A 86 3.29 13.22 10.34
C TRP A 86 4.49 12.32 10.65
N ALA A 87 4.57 11.13 10.04
CA ALA A 87 5.74 10.26 10.12
C ALA A 87 6.92 10.73 9.24
N GLY A 88 6.76 11.83 8.48
CA GLY A 88 7.76 12.32 7.54
C GLY A 88 7.86 11.49 6.25
N VAL A 89 6.85 10.64 5.97
CA VAL A 89 6.85 9.74 4.81
C VAL A 89 6.07 10.36 3.66
N PRO A 90 6.66 10.45 2.45
CA PRO A 90 5.98 11.00 1.29
C PRO A 90 4.78 10.13 0.88
N VAL A 91 3.73 10.79 0.39
CA VAL A 91 2.51 10.15 -0.09
C VAL A 91 2.34 10.44 -1.57
N LEU A 92 2.23 9.39 -2.39
CA LEU A 92 1.87 9.51 -3.80
C LEU A 92 0.37 9.28 -3.95
N THR A 93 -0.32 10.27 -4.51
CA THR A 93 -1.77 10.23 -4.74
C THR A 93 -2.14 10.68 -6.15
N LEU A 94 -3.32 10.27 -6.60
CA LEU A 94 -3.94 10.77 -7.83
C LEU A 94 -5.14 11.63 -7.44
N ALA A 95 -5.07 12.91 -7.75
CA ALA A 95 -6.20 13.82 -7.57
C ALA A 95 -7.38 13.35 -8.42
N GLY A 96 -8.52 13.13 -7.77
CA GLY A 96 -9.79 12.87 -8.45
C GLY A 96 -10.36 14.16 -9.06
N PRO A 97 -11.39 14.05 -9.90
CA PRO A 97 -12.06 15.21 -10.52
C PRO A 97 -12.92 16.04 -9.54
N GLY A 98 -12.81 15.84 -8.22
CA GLY A 98 -13.61 16.55 -7.21
C GLY A 98 -12.97 16.57 -5.83
N MET A 99 -13.60 17.34 -4.94
CA MET A 99 -13.55 17.20 -3.47
C MET A 99 -14.68 16.25 -3.04
#